data_AF-F8QA32-F1
#
_entry.id   AF-F8QA32-F1
#
_cell.length_a   1.000
_cell.length_b   1.000
_cell.length_c   1.000
_cell.angle_alpha   90.00
_cell.angle_beta   90.00
_cell.angle_gamma   90.00
#
_symmetry.space_group_name_H-M   'P 1'
#
loop_
_entity.id
_entity.type
_entity.pdbx_description
1 polymer ?
#
loop_
_entity_poly.entity_id
_entity_poly.type
_entity_poly.pdbx_seq_one_letter_code
_entity_poly.pdbx_strand_id
1 'polypeptide(L)'
;MPSFTIAGWGRWQAITGYPTAPWLVEDGAQNIVHWSVQMREVISSFVASFFAAPASKKLRVTQRKSDAHVEGRTAWTSFVSANWKSVWKAQDIIDATLKEQSCGPYKAMGRRKSRNLPTLERAQVHKAYPFLAYALFGEDSAANATATFLKDNVQDFLERIMACMWNRYWKNLNRERVKMVELQATVKTSWLARIRHYLASSDKLITLLKRYNDPESVKQIKDQRQQICTMIF
;
A
#
# COMPACT_ATOMS: atom_id res chain seq x y z
N MET A 1 3.93 12.74 -35.66
CA MET A 1 3.60 12.47 -34.24
C MET A 1 3.16 11.02 -34.14
N PRO A 2 3.70 10.20 -33.23
CA PRO A 2 3.16 8.85 -33.06
C PRO A 2 1.79 8.98 -32.42
N SER A 3 0.77 8.55 -33.14
CA SER A 3 -0.59 8.39 -32.64
C SER A 3 -0.57 7.38 -31.50
N PHE A 4 -0.84 7.84 -30.28
CA PHE A 4 -1.16 6.97 -29.15
C PHE A 4 -2.55 6.34 -29.39
N THR A 5 -2.62 5.37 -30.30
CA THR A 5 -3.80 4.52 -30.40
C THR A 5 -3.75 3.52 -29.25
N ILE A 6 -4.69 3.64 -28.31
CA ILE A 6 -4.97 2.66 -27.24
C ILE A 6 -5.48 1.31 -27.83
N ALA A 7 -5.49 1.17 -29.16
CA ALA A 7 -6.02 0.08 -29.96
C ALA A 7 -5.40 -1.31 -29.70
N GLY A 8 -4.49 -1.43 -28.74
CA GLY A 8 -4.00 -2.72 -28.27
C GLY A 8 -3.59 -2.59 -26.82
N TRP A 9 -4.50 -2.22 -25.92
CA TRP A 9 -4.41 -2.45 -24.46
C TRP A 9 -5.76 -3.02 -23.97
N GLY A 10 -6.22 -4.11 -24.58
CA GLY A 10 -7.58 -4.64 -24.37
C GLY A 10 -7.88 -4.94 -22.89
N ARG A 11 -6.89 -5.46 -22.16
CA ARG A 11 -7.04 -5.72 -20.72
C ARG A 11 -7.20 -4.44 -19.91
N TRP A 12 -6.43 -3.41 -20.23
CA TRP A 12 -6.51 -2.12 -19.54
C TRP A 12 -7.85 -1.44 -19.82
N GLN A 13 -8.34 -1.51 -21.07
CA GLN A 13 -9.68 -1.04 -21.42
C GLN A 13 -10.76 -1.78 -20.64
N ALA A 14 -10.65 -3.10 -20.48
CA ALA A 14 -11.59 -3.89 -19.67
C ALA A 14 -11.55 -3.54 -18.17
N ILE A 15 -10.36 -3.27 -17.62
CA ILE A 15 -10.20 -2.82 -16.22
C ILE A 15 -10.82 -1.45 -16.01
N THR A 16 -10.58 -0.54 -16.95
CA THR A 16 -10.95 0.86 -16.78
C THR A 16 -12.36 1.18 -17.27
N GLY A 17 -12.92 0.38 -18.18
CA GLY A 17 -14.19 0.63 -18.85
C GLY A 17 -14.11 1.66 -19.99
N TYR A 18 -12.90 2.15 -20.32
CA TYR A 18 -12.71 3.16 -21.35
C TYR A 18 -12.09 2.53 -22.61
N PRO A 19 -12.81 2.48 -23.76
CA PRO A 19 -12.27 1.96 -25.02
C PRO A 19 -11.23 2.90 -25.65
N THR A 20 -11.26 4.19 -25.31
CA THR A 20 -10.32 5.20 -25.82
C THR A 20 -9.84 6.10 -24.69
N ALA A 21 -8.92 7.03 -24.98
CA ALA A 21 -8.43 7.95 -23.98
C ALA A 21 -9.58 8.88 -23.57
N PRO A 22 -9.85 9.07 -22.27
CA PRO A 22 -10.94 9.91 -21.80
C PRO A 22 -10.91 11.36 -22.32
N TRP A 23 -9.74 11.89 -22.68
CA TRP A 23 -9.56 13.24 -23.24
C TRP A 23 -9.57 13.30 -24.78
N LEU A 24 -9.69 12.16 -25.47
CA LEU A 24 -9.80 12.08 -26.94
C LEU A 24 -11.24 11.83 -27.42
N VAL A 25 -12.20 11.67 -26.52
CA VAL A 25 -13.61 11.49 -26.87
C VAL A 25 -14.16 12.83 -27.35
N GLU A 26 -14.43 12.96 -28.65
CA GLU A 26 -15.26 14.04 -29.20
C GLU A 26 -16.71 13.85 -28.75
N ASP A 27 -17.50 14.94 -28.68
CA ASP A 27 -18.86 15.01 -28.10
C ASP A 27 -19.91 14.05 -28.73
N GLY A 28 -19.74 12.76 -28.53
CA GLY A 28 -20.74 11.72 -28.76
C GLY A 28 -21.46 11.33 -27.47
N ALA A 29 -22.55 10.57 -27.63
CA ALA A 29 -23.37 10.01 -26.54
C ALA A 29 -22.62 9.12 -25.53
N GLN A 30 -21.32 8.90 -25.75
CA GLN A 30 -20.41 8.18 -24.86
C GLN A 30 -19.41 9.13 -24.20
N ASN A 31 -19.84 10.29 -23.70
CA ASN A 31 -18.95 11.14 -22.91
C ASN A 31 -18.65 10.43 -21.57
N ILE A 32 -17.61 9.58 -21.56
CA ILE A 32 -17.34 8.60 -20.49
C ILE A 32 -16.95 9.29 -19.17
N VAL A 33 -16.56 10.56 -19.26
CA VAL A 33 -16.31 11.45 -18.12
C VAL A 33 -17.04 12.76 -18.40
N HIS A 34 -17.77 13.30 -17.42
CA HIS A 34 -18.52 14.56 -17.51
C HIS A 34 -17.61 15.81 -17.57
N TRP A 35 -16.53 15.76 -18.34
CA TRP A 35 -15.64 16.90 -18.58
C TRP A 35 -16.19 17.77 -19.70
N SER A 36 -16.10 19.09 -19.52
CA SER A 36 -16.36 20.04 -20.60
C SER A 36 -15.32 19.87 -21.73
N VAL A 37 -15.66 20.34 -22.93
CA VAL A 37 -14.74 20.38 -24.08
C VAL A 37 -13.41 21.04 -23.69
N GLN A 38 -13.48 22.21 -23.05
CA GLN A 38 -12.32 22.95 -22.57
C GLN A 38 -11.47 22.13 -21.59
N MET A 39 -12.11 21.40 -20.67
CA MET A 39 -11.39 20.55 -19.72
C MET A 39 -10.65 19.40 -20.41
N ARG A 40 -11.25 18.79 -21.45
CA ARG A 40 -10.57 17.75 -22.26
C ARG A 40 -9.35 18.32 -22.99
N GLU A 41 -9.44 19.52 -23.55
CA GLU A 41 -8.32 20.18 -24.23
C GLU A 41 -7.15 20.46 -23.28
N VAL A 42 -7.40 21.01 -22.09
CA VAL A 42 -6.32 21.28 -21.11
C VAL A 42 -5.70 19.98 -20.58
N ILE A 43 -6.49 18.92 -20.39
CA ILE A 43 -5.98 17.59 -20.03
C ILE A 43 -5.14 17.02 -21.16
N SER A 44 -5.63 17.08 -22.40
CA SER A 44 -4.92 16.59 -23.59
C SER A 44 -3.57 17.29 -23.75
N SER A 45 -3.54 18.62 -23.61
CA SER A 45 -2.32 19.44 -23.62
C SER A 45 -1.33 19.02 -22.53
N PHE A 46 -1.79 18.81 -21.30
CA PHE A 46 -0.95 18.29 -20.21
C PHE A 46 -0.40 16.90 -20.52
N VAL A 47 -1.24 15.97 -20.98
CA VAL A 47 -0.84 14.60 -21.28
C VAL A 47 0.19 14.56 -22.40
N ALA A 48 0.00 15.34 -23.47
CA ALA A 48 0.98 15.49 -24.54
C ALA A 48 2.33 16.02 -24.01
N SER A 49 2.30 17.05 -23.16
CA SER A 49 3.49 17.62 -22.50
C SER A 49 4.22 16.58 -21.62
N PHE A 50 3.47 15.76 -20.88
CA PHE A 50 4.01 14.68 -20.06
C PHE A 50 4.71 13.60 -20.90
N PHE A 51 4.12 13.17 -22.01
CA PHE A 51 4.71 12.17 -22.88
C PHE A 51 5.90 12.69 -23.71
N ALA A 52 5.89 13.97 -24.08
CA ALA A 52 7.02 14.62 -24.74
C ALA A 52 8.23 14.83 -23.81
N ALA A 53 8.01 14.81 -22.49
CA ALA A 53 9.08 15.02 -21.53
C ALA A 53 10.01 13.79 -21.41
N PRO A 54 11.33 13.99 -21.34
CA PRO A 54 12.28 12.92 -21.01
C PRO A 54 11.93 12.25 -19.67
N ALA A 55 12.21 10.95 -19.54
CA ALA A 55 11.90 10.16 -18.35
C ALA A 55 12.39 10.80 -17.03
N SER A 56 13.57 11.43 -17.06
CA SER A 56 14.18 12.16 -15.94
C SER A 56 13.43 13.43 -15.53
N LYS A 57 12.64 14.02 -16.43
CA LYS A 57 11.86 15.25 -16.20
C LYS A 57 10.38 14.99 -15.94
N LYS A 58 9.85 13.80 -16.27
CA LYS A 58 8.43 13.43 -16.07
C LYS A 58 7.93 13.69 -14.65
N LEU A 59 8.73 13.39 -13.61
CA LEU A 59 8.33 13.67 -12.22
C LEU A 59 8.12 15.17 -11.97
N ARG A 60 9.04 16.02 -12.48
CA ARG A 60 8.90 17.48 -12.40
C ARG A 60 7.66 17.94 -13.16
N VAL A 61 7.38 17.38 -14.34
CA VAL A 61 6.16 17.71 -15.11
C VAL A 61 4.88 17.34 -14.35
N THR A 62 4.89 16.32 -13.50
CA THR A 62 3.73 15.97 -12.65
C THR A 62 3.63 16.77 -11.35
N GLN A 63 4.68 17.48 -10.93
CA GLN A 63 4.75 18.14 -9.61
C GLN A 63 4.90 19.66 -9.68
N ARG A 64 4.99 20.24 -10.89
CA ARG A 64 5.05 21.69 -11.06
C ARG A 64 3.82 22.34 -10.45
N LYS A 65 4.04 23.42 -9.71
CA LYS A 65 2.99 24.17 -9.00
C LYS A 65 2.46 25.35 -9.79
N SER A 66 3.20 25.83 -10.78
CA SER A 66 2.83 26.93 -11.66
C SER A 66 3.38 26.70 -13.06
N ASP A 67 2.49 26.38 -13.99
CA ASP A 67 2.68 26.38 -15.44
C ASP A 67 1.32 26.34 -16.15
N ALA A 68 1.32 26.49 -17.47
CA ALA A 68 0.11 26.45 -18.30
C ALA A 68 -0.66 25.10 -18.24
N HIS A 69 -0.10 24.08 -17.58
CA HIS A 69 -0.69 22.74 -17.51
C HIS A 69 -1.22 22.38 -16.11
N VAL A 70 -1.21 23.31 -15.14
CA VAL A 70 -1.64 23.03 -13.75
C VAL A 70 -3.09 22.52 -13.70
N GLU A 71 -3.99 23.13 -14.46
CA GLU A 71 -5.40 22.76 -14.48
C GLU A 71 -5.60 21.33 -15.02
N GLY A 72 -5.10 21.05 -16.22
CA GLY A 72 -5.17 19.71 -16.83
C GLY A 72 -4.47 18.63 -15.99
N ARG A 73 -3.31 18.94 -15.39
CA ARG A 73 -2.59 18.06 -14.46
C ARG A 73 -3.45 17.71 -13.25
N THR A 74 -4.08 18.72 -12.64
CA THR A 74 -4.90 18.55 -11.44
C THR A 74 -6.13 17.72 -11.75
N ALA A 75 -6.86 18.06 -12.81
CA ALA A 75 -8.04 17.31 -13.24
C ALA A 75 -7.71 15.84 -13.56
N TRP A 76 -6.64 15.61 -14.33
CA TRP A 76 -6.17 14.26 -14.65
C TRP A 76 -5.78 13.46 -13.41
N THR A 77 -4.99 14.05 -12.52
CA THR A 77 -4.52 13.37 -11.29
C THR A 77 -5.69 13.05 -10.36
N SER A 78 -6.63 13.98 -10.20
CA SER A 78 -7.85 13.77 -9.41
C SER A 78 -8.70 12.63 -9.98
N PHE A 79 -8.91 12.60 -11.29
CA PHE A 79 -9.63 11.52 -11.94
C PHE A 79 -8.96 10.15 -11.78
N VAL A 80 -7.67 10.05 -12.06
CA VAL A 80 -6.91 8.81 -11.88
C VAL A 80 -6.98 8.34 -10.42
N SER A 81 -6.76 9.24 -9.46
CA SER A 81 -6.76 8.88 -8.03
C SER A 81 -8.13 8.43 -7.52
N ALA A 82 -9.22 9.05 -7.98
CA ALA A 82 -10.58 8.66 -7.61
C ALA A 82 -10.94 7.25 -8.12
N ASN A 83 -10.46 6.90 -9.31
CA ASN A 83 -10.79 5.63 -9.94
C ASN A 83 -9.81 4.49 -9.59
N TRP A 84 -8.54 4.79 -9.32
CA TRP A 84 -7.45 3.83 -9.19
C TRP A 84 -7.74 2.65 -8.25
N LYS A 85 -8.19 2.97 -7.04
CA LYS A 85 -8.45 1.96 -6.01
C LYS A 85 -9.87 1.42 -6.08
N SER A 86 -10.86 2.32 -6.15
CA SER A 86 -12.26 1.96 -5.93
C SER A 86 -12.97 1.45 -7.18
N VAL A 87 -12.63 1.98 -8.36
CA VAL A 87 -13.31 1.67 -9.61
C VAL A 87 -12.51 0.64 -10.40
N TRP A 88 -11.26 0.94 -10.70
CA TRP A 88 -10.38 0.07 -11.49
C TRP A 88 -9.81 -1.10 -10.70
N LYS A 89 -9.85 -1.01 -9.36
CA LYS A 89 -9.22 -1.99 -8.45
C LYS A 89 -7.76 -2.28 -8.84
N ALA A 90 -7.07 -1.31 -9.46
CA ALA A 90 -5.72 -1.50 -9.99
C ALA A 90 -4.73 -1.80 -8.87
N GLN A 91 -4.95 -1.19 -7.70
CA GLN A 91 -4.18 -1.52 -6.50
C GLN A 91 -4.37 -2.97 -6.06
N ASP A 92 -5.60 -3.49 -6.08
CA ASP A 92 -5.89 -4.86 -5.65
C ASP A 92 -5.27 -5.88 -6.62
N ILE A 93 -5.30 -5.57 -7.93
CA ILE A 93 -4.63 -6.36 -8.96
C ILE A 93 -3.11 -6.43 -8.68
N ILE A 94 -2.48 -5.29 -8.38
CA ILE A 94 -1.04 -5.23 -8.04
C ILE A 94 -0.76 -6.02 -6.75
N ASP A 95 -1.53 -5.78 -5.69
CA ASP A 95 -1.37 -6.45 -4.40
C ASP A 95 -1.51 -7.98 -4.53
N ALA A 96 -2.51 -8.45 -5.29
CA ALA A 96 -2.75 -9.86 -5.56
C ALA A 96 -1.61 -10.48 -6.38
N THR A 97 -1.19 -9.83 -7.47
CA THR A 97 -0.10 -10.30 -8.32
C THR A 97 1.21 -10.41 -7.55
N LEU A 98 1.53 -9.40 -6.72
CA LEU A 98 2.72 -9.45 -5.87
C LEU A 98 2.65 -10.56 -4.83
N LYS A 99 1.47 -10.85 -4.29
CA LYS A 99 1.27 -11.94 -3.34
C LYS A 99 1.49 -13.30 -4.00
N GLU A 100 0.90 -13.53 -5.17
CA GLU A 100 1.05 -14.75 -5.96
C GLU A 100 2.51 -15.00 -6.33
N GLN A 101 3.21 -13.96 -6.80
CA GLN A 101 4.62 -14.04 -7.16
C GLN A 101 5.57 -13.99 -5.94
N SER A 102 5.04 -14.08 -4.71
CA SER A 102 5.80 -14.00 -3.47
C SER A 102 6.70 -12.75 -3.38
N CYS A 103 6.34 -11.68 -4.06
CA CYS A 103 7.06 -10.40 -4.11
C CYS A 103 6.41 -9.30 -3.24
N GLY A 104 5.35 -9.65 -2.49
CA GLY A 104 4.73 -8.76 -1.51
C GLY A 104 5.66 -8.36 -0.36
N PRO A 105 5.35 -7.25 0.34
CA PRO A 105 6.23 -6.65 1.35
C PRO A 105 6.59 -7.60 2.51
N TYR A 106 5.60 -8.32 3.04
CA TYR A 106 5.82 -9.30 4.12
C TYR A 106 6.67 -10.49 3.69
N LYS A 107 6.48 -11.00 2.47
CA LYS A 107 7.29 -12.08 1.91
C LYS A 107 8.73 -11.61 1.69
N ALA A 108 8.93 -10.39 1.21
CA ALA A 108 10.26 -9.79 1.07
C ALA A 108 10.98 -9.66 2.41
N MET A 109 10.29 -9.19 3.46
CA MET A 109 10.84 -9.12 4.82
C MET A 109 11.18 -10.51 5.37
N GLY A 110 10.28 -11.49 5.21
CA GLY A 110 10.49 -12.87 5.64
C GLY A 110 11.70 -13.53 4.98
N ARG A 111 11.84 -13.41 3.65
CA ARG A 111 13.01 -13.93 2.91
C ARG A 111 14.33 -13.34 3.39
N ARG A 112 14.32 -12.06 3.77
CA ARG A 112 15.51 -11.35 4.27
C ARG A 112 15.71 -11.48 5.77
N LYS A 113 14.83 -12.18 6.50
CA LYS A 113 14.83 -12.25 7.97
C LYS A 113 14.96 -10.86 8.61
N SER A 114 14.32 -9.86 8.00
CA SER A 114 14.43 -8.45 8.39
C SER A 114 13.11 -7.93 8.91
N ARG A 115 13.16 -7.12 9.98
CA ARG A 115 12.00 -6.36 10.48
C ARG A 115 11.69 -5.11 9.65
N ASN A 116 12.64 -4.70 8.80
CA ASN A 116 12.50 -3.55 7.91
C ASN A 116 12.21 -4.01 6.49
N LEU A 117 11.31 -3.29 5.81
CA LEU A 117 11.06 -3.51 4.39
C LEU A 117 12.33 -3.15 3.59
N PRO A 118 12.91 -4.10 2.83
CA PRO A 118 14.08 -3.82 1.99
C PRO A 118 13.73 -2.84 0.86
N THR A 119 14.75 -2.28 0.20
CA THR A 119 14.54 -1.48 -1.03
C THR A 119 13.93 -2.34 -2.14
N LEU A 120 13.29 -1.71 -3.14
CA LEU A 120 12.70 -2.41 -4.29
C LEU A 120 13.68 -3.36 -4.98
N GLU A 121 14.91 -2.90 -5.20
CA GLU A 121 15.99 -3.67 -5.80
C GLU A 121 16.33 -4.91 -4.96
N ARG A 122 16.54 -4.72 -3.65
CA ARG A 122 16.84 -5.81 -2.71
C ARG A 122 15.67 -6.78 -2.54
N ALA A 123 14.44 -6.32 -2.73
CA ALA A 123 13.23 -7.15 -2.76
C ALA A 123 13.05 -7.92 -4.07
N GLN A 124 13.83 -7.58 -5.12
CA GLN A 124 13.76 -8.14 -6.47
C GLN A 124 12.36 -8.07 -7.09
N VAL A 125 11.64 -6.97 -6.84
CA VAL A 125 10.25 -6.79 -7.30
C VAL A 125 10.14 -6.73 -8.83
N HIS A 126 11.22 -6.36 -9.53
CA HIS A 126 11.30 -6.40 -11.00
C HIS A 126 10.95 -7.79 -11.58
N LYS A 127 11.18 -8.87 -10.82
CA LYS A 127 10.79 -10.23 -11.23
C LYS A 127 9.29 -10.42 -11.39
N ALA A 128 8.49 -9.59 -10.72
CA ALA A 128 7.03 -9.60 -10.84
C ALA A 128 6.54 -8.78 -12.06
N TYR A 129 7.41 -8.02 -12.74
CA TYR A 129 6.97 -7.09 -13.78
C TYR A 129 6.28 -7.76 -14.97
N PRO A 130 6.74 -8.91 -15.50
CA PRO A 130 6.02 -9.60 -16.57
C PRO A 130 4.58 -9.98 -16.16
N PHE A 131 4.42 -10.45 -14.92
CA PHE A 131 3.11 -10.83 -14.39
C PHE A 131 2.20 -9.62 -14.16
N LEU A 132 2.76 -8.53 -13.63
CA LEU A 132 2.04 -7.26 -13.47
C LEU A 132 1.63 -6.66 -14.82
N ALA A 133 2.53 -6.72 -15.80
CA ALA A 133 2.29 -6.24 -17.15
C ALA A 133 1.14 -7.01 -17.80
N TYR A 134 1.17 -8.34 -17.70
CA TYR A 134 0.10 -9.20 -18.19
C TYR A 134 -1.22 -8.96 -17.44
N ALA A 135 -1.19 -8.83 -16.11
CA ALA A 135 -2.40 -8.60 -15.32
C ALA A 135 -3.11 -7.28 -15.65
N LEU A 136 -2.34 -6.22 -15.94
CA LEU A 136 -2.84 -4.87 -16.19
C LEU A 136 -3.12 -4.59 -17.68
N PHE A 137 -2.27 -5.07 -18.59
CA PHE A 137 -2.33 -4.73 -20.01
C PHE A 137 -2.55 -5.96 -20.91
N GLY A 138 -2.42 -7.19 -20.40
CA GLY A 138 -2.59 -8.42 -21.18
C GLY A 138 -1.39 -8.71 -22.06
N GLU A 139 -1.61 -9.48 -23.13
CA GLU A 139 -0.59 -9.82 -24.14
C GLU A 139 0.02 -8.58 -24.80
N ASP A 140 -0.76 -7.51 -24.88
CA ASP A 140 -0.36 -6.21 -25.41
C ASP A 140 0.81 -5.55 -24.65
N SER A 141 1.15 -6.05 -23.47
CA SER A 141 2.32 -5.58 -22.72
C SER A 141 3.66 -5.97 -23.33
N ALA A 142 3.68 -7.03 -24.14
CA ALA A 142 4.89 -7.58 -24.73
C ALA A 142 5.36 -6.77 -25.94
N ALA A 143 6.66 -6.54 -26.03
CA ALA A 143 7.31 -5.92 -27.18
C ALA A 143 7.51 -6.90 -28.35
N ASN A 144 7.48 -8.20 -28.07
CA ASN A 144 7.67 -9.27 -29.07
C ASN A 144 6.65 -10.40 -28.88
N ALA A 145 6.42 -11.17 -29.94
CA ALA A 145 5.48 -12.29 -29.93
C ALA A 145 5.86 -13.40 -28.92
N THR A 146 7.13 -13.45 -28.48
CA THR A 146 7.62 -14.40 -27.47
C THR A 146 7.46 -13.89 -26.02
N ALA A 147 6.83 -12.72 -25.81
CA ALA A 147 6.58 -12.10 -24.51
C ALA A 147 7.80 -11.97 -23.58
N THR A 148 9.00 -11.91 -24.17
CA THR A 148 10.27 -11.92 -23.42
C THR A 148 10.62 -10.53 -22.90
N PHE A 149 10.24 -9.49 -23.64
CA PHE A 149 10.50 -8.10 -23.30
C PHE A 149 9.20 -7.31 -23.18
N LEU A 150 9.13 -6.41 -22.21
CA LEU A 150 8.02 -5.47 -22.06
C LEU A 150 8.23 -4.27 -22.99
N LYS A 151 7.14 -3.68 -23.49
CA LYS A 151 7.22 -2.39 -24.18
C LYS A 151 7.78 -1.32 -23.23
N ASP A 152 8.61 -0.42 -23.73
CA ASP A 152 9.30 0.61 -22.92
C ASP A 152 8.34 1.46 -22.07
N ASN A 153 7.16 1.78 -22.62
CA ASN A 153 6.13 2.53 -21.92
C ASN A 153 5.49 1.73 -20.77
N VAL A 154 5.34 0.41 -20.91
CA VAL A 154 4.86 -0.49 -19.86
C VAL A 154 5.91 -0.64 -18.76
N GLN A 155 7.18 -0.78 -19.15
CA GLN A 155 8.29 -0.83 -18.19
C GLN A 155 8.39 0.46 -17.36
N ASP A 156 8.41 1.65 -18.00
CA ASP A 156 8.45 2.95 -17.30
C ASP A 156 7.24 3.13 -16.38
N PHE A 157 6.06 2.67 -16.80
CA PHE A 157 4.86 2.67 -15.97
C PHE A 157 5.01 1.79 -14.72
N LEU A 158 5.46 0.55 -14.89
CA LEU A 158 5.61 -0.41 -13.79
C LEU A 158 6.68 0.05 -12.78
N GLU A 159 7.81 0.57 -13.25
CA GLU A 159 8.85 1.10 -12.37
C GLU A 159 8.33 2.23 -11.48
N ARG A 160 7.59 3.18 -12.08
CA ARG A 160 7.02 4.30 -11.35
C ARG A 160 5.94 3.86 -10.37
N ILE A 161 5.01 3.01 -10.80
CA ILE A 161 3.92 2.58 -9.90
C ILE A 161 4.48 1.75 -8.75
N MET A 162 5.49 0.91 -9.00
CA MET A 162 6.13 0.12 -7.95
C MET A 162 6.92 0.99 -6.99
N ALA A 163 7.60 2.05 -7.45
CA ALA A 163 8.22 3.02 -6.55
C ALA A 163 7.19 3.66 -5.58
N CYS A 164 6.04 4.09 -6.12
CA CYS A 164 4.95 4.67 -5.34
C CYS A 164 4.34 3.66 -4.35
N MET A 165 4.03 2.46 -4.84
CA MET A 165 3.44 1.38 -4.03
C MET A 165 4.38 0.93 -2.91
N TRP A 166 5.67 0.81 -3.20
CA TRP A 166 6.66 0.38 -2.21
C TRP A 166 6.87 1.41 -1.10
N ASN A 167 6.91 2.70 -1.46
CA ASN A 167 6.93 3.78 -0.47
C ASN A 167 5.67 3.76 0.40
N ARG A 168 4.50 3.46 -0.17
CA ARG A 168 3.26 3.30 0.60
C ARG A 168 3.32 2.11 1.55
N TYR A 169 3.81 0.94 1.11
CA TYR A 169 3.99 -0.20 2.01
C TYR A 169 4.95 0.13 3.15
N TRP A 170 6.05 0.81 2.84
CA TRP A 170 7.02 1.25 3.85
C TRP A 170 6.36 2.13 4.92
N LYS A 171 5.56 3.12 4.52
CA LYS A 171 4.81 3.99 5.44
C LYS A 171 3.80 3.21 6.28
N ASN A 172 3.06 2.27 5.68
CA ASN A 172 2.08 1.46 6.38
C ASN A 172 2.73 0.54 7.41
N LEU A 173 3.80 -0.17 7.04
CA LEU A 173 4.57 -1.02 7.95
C LEU A 173 5.18 -0.23 9.09
N ASN A 174 5.64 1.00 8.83
CA ASN A 174 6.14 1.87 9.90
C ASN A 174 5.02 2.22 10.91
N ARG A 175 3.80 2.50 10.43
CA ARG A 175 2.64 2.74 11.31
C ARG A 175 2.27 1.50 12.12
N GLU A 176 2.24 0.33 11.49
CA GLU A 176 1.97 -0.93 12.18
C GLU A 176 3.03 -1.22 13.26
N ARG A 177 4.30 -0.94 12.97
CA ARG A 177 5.38 -1.09 13.94
C ARG A 177 5.18 -0.17 15.15
N VAL A 178 4.86 1.10 14.92
CA VAL A 178 4.55 2.06 16.01
C VAL A 178 3.39 1.53 16.85
N LYS A 179 2.30 1.11 16.21
CA LYS A 179 1.13 0.54 16.89
C LYS A 179 1.47 -0.71 17.70
N MET A 180 2.34 -1.59 17.19
CA MET A 180 2.79 -2.77 17.93
C MET A 180 3.54 -2.39 19.21
N VAL A 181 4.41 -1.38 19.14
CA VAL A 181 5.15 -0.89 20.32
C VAL A 181 4.19 -0.30 21.36
N GLU A 182 3.21 0.48 20.92
CA GLU A 182 2.17 1.04 21.79
C GLU A 182 1.35 -0.05 22.46
N LEU A 183 0.86 -1.03 21.70
CA LEU A 183 0.10 -2.17 22.23
C LEU A 183 0.93 -2.98 23.23
N GLN A 184 2.21 -3.22 22.94
CA GLN A 184 3.11 -3.91 23.87
C GLN A 184 3.26 -3.14 25.19
N ALA A 185 3.39 -1.81 25.13
CA ALA A 185 3.44 -0.97 26.31
C ALA A 185 2.13 -1.01 27.10
N THR A 186 0.97 -0.92 26.44
CA THR A 186 -0.35 -1.01 27.07
C THR A 186 -0.60 -2.36 27.74
N VAL A 187 -0.22 -3.46 27.09
CA VAL A 187 -0.33 -4.80 27.68
C VAL A 187 0.55 -4.89 28.92
N LYS A 188 1.80 -4.42 28.84
CA LYS A 188 2.73 -4.42 29.98
C LYS A 188 2.19 -3.59 31.15
N THR A 189 1.69 -2.38 30.92
CA THR A 189 1.15 -1.52 31.98
C THR A 189 -0.13 -2.08 32.59
N SER A 190 -1.04 -2.60 31.78
CA SER A 190 -2.27 -3.25 32.25
C SER A 190 -1.98 -4.49 33.10
N TRP A 191 -1.06 -5.33 32.65
CA TRP A 191 -0.63 -6.52 33.39
C TRP A 191 -0.03 -6.15 34.75
N LEU A 192 0.91 -5.19 34.78
CA LEU A 192 1.51 -4.71 36.02
C LEU A 192 0.47 -4.10 36.98
N ALA A 193 -0.53 -3.39 36.47
CA ALA A 193 -1.60 -2.84 37.29
C ALA A 193 -2.46 -3.93 37.93
N ARG A 194 -2.81 -4.98 37.18
CA ARG A 194 -3.54 -6.15 37.70
C ARG A 194 -2.76 -6.88 38.79
N ILE A 195 -1.45 -7.08 38.59
CA ILE A 195 -0.57 -7.69 39.59
C ILE A 195 -0.56 -6.85 40.87
N ARG A 196 -0.37 -5.53 40.76
CA ARG A 196 -0.38 -4.62 41.93
C ARG A 196 -1.70 -4.70 42.68
N HIS A 197 -2.82 -4.73 41.96
CA HIS A 197 -4.14 -4.86 42.57
C HIS A 197 -4.31 -6.20 43.29
N TYR A 198 -3.92 -7.32 42.67
CA TYR A 198 -3.94 -8.64 43.28
C TYR A 198 -3.10 -8.69 44.56
N LEU A 199 -1.89 -8.16 44.53
CA LEU A 199 -1.00 -8.12 45.70
C LEU A 199 -1.62 -7.31 46.85
N ALA A 200 -2.18 -6.14 46.56
CA ALA A 200 -2.84 -5.30 47.56
C ALA A 200 -4.09 -5.97 48.16
N SER A 201 -4.90 -6.65 47.34
CA SER A 201 -6.07 -7.41 47.82
C SER A 201 -5.65 -8.62 48.66
N SER A 202 -4.54 -9.28 48.29
CA SER A 202 -3.97 -10.38 49.07
C SER A 202 -3.47 -9.91 50.45
N ASP A 203 -2.86 -8.73 50.53
CA ASP A 203 -2.43 -8.13 51.82
C ASP A 203 -3.63 -7.88 52.75
N LYS A 204 -4.74 -7.39 52.21
CA LYS A 204 -6.00 -7.23 52.97
C LYS A 204 -6.54 -8.56 53.47
N LEU A 205 -6.58 -9.58 52.60
CA LEU A 205 -7.09 -10.90 52.95
C LEU A 205 -6.22 -11.59 54.02
N ILE A 206 -4.90 -11.53 53.89
CA ILE A 206 -3.96 -12.02 54.92
C ILE A 206 -4.21 -11.32 56.26
N THR A 207 -4.43 -10.00 56.23
CA THR A 207 -4.70 -9.23 57.46
C THR A 207 -5.99 -9.68 58.14
N LEU A 208 -7.04 -9.97 57.36
CA LEU A 208 -8.30 -10.51 57.89
C LEU A 208 -8.13 -11.92 58.44
N LEU A 209 -7.55 -12.85 57.66
CA LEU A 209 -7.38 -14.25 58.07
C LEU A 209 -6.54 -14.40 59.35
N LYS A 210 -5.52 -13.53 59.53
CA LYS A 210 -4.77 -13.46 60.78
C LYS A 210 -5.65 -13.13 61.99
N ARG A 211 -6.67 -12.27 61.83
CA ARG A 211 -7.61 -11.95 62.92
C ARG A 211 -8.52 -13.12 63.27
N TYR A 212 -8.82 -13.99 62.30
CA TYR A 212 -9.59 -15.21 62.49
C TYR A 212 -8.73 -16.42 62.90
N ASN A 213 -7.42 -16.23 63.10
CA ASN A 213 -6.50 -17.30 63.50
C ASN A 213 -6.48 -18.50 62.52
N ASP A 214 -6.57 -18.22 61.21
CA ASP A 214 -6.48 -19.21 60.13
C ASP A 214 -5.08 -19.18 59.46
N PRO A 215 -4.09 -19.94 59.99
CA PRO A 215 -2.73 -19.93 59.48
C PRO A 215 -2.56 -20.69 58.15
N GLU A 216 -3.44 -21.64 57.86
CA GLU A 216 -3.36 -22.49 56.66
C GLU A 216 -3.72 -21.67 55.41
N SER A 217 -4.83 -20.94 55.45
CA SER A 217 -5.23 -20.04 54.36
C SER A 217 -4.22 -18.89 54.15
N VAL A 218 -3.60 -18.38 55.22
CA VAL A 218 -2.54 -17.37 55.13
C VAL A 218 -1.31 -17.91 54.40
N LYS A 219 -0.91 -19.14 54.69
CA LYS A 219 0.21 -19.80 54.00
C LYS A 219 -0.10 -19.98 52.51
N GLN A 220 -1.29 -20.47 52.18
CA GLN A 220 -1.71 -20.68 50.79
C GLN A 220 -1.66 -19.39 49.95
N ILE A 221 -2.16 -18.26 50.47
CA ILE A 221 -2.14 -16.98 49.75
C ILE A 221 -0.71 -16.46 49.58
N LYS A 222 0.16 -16.64 50.58
CA LYS A 222 1.58 -16.26 50.47
C LYS A 222 2.31 -17.08 49.40
N ASP A 223 2.05 -18.38 49.35
CA ASP A 223 2.65 -19.26 48.34
C ASP A 223 2.21 -18.88 46.92
N GLN A 224 0.93 -18.57 46.72
CA GLN A 224 0.41 -18.06 45.44
C GLN A 224 1.05 -16.72 45.03
N ARG A 225 1.25 -15.79 45.97
CA ARG A 225 1.97 -14.54 45.71
C ARG A 225 3.40 -14.80 45.27
N GLN A 226 4.09 -15.71 45.94
CA GLN A 226 5.48 -16.04 45.62
C GLN A 226 5.58 -16.61 44.20
N GLN A 227 4.67 -17.51 43.81
CA GLN A 227 4.59 -18.05 42.44
C GLN A 227 4.41 -16.94 41.40
N ILE A 228 3.50 -16.00 41.63
CA ILE A 228 3.26 -14.87 40.73
C ILE A 228 4.51 -13.98 40.64
N CYS A 229 5.16 -13.67 41.76
CA CYS A 229 6.41 -12.90 41.75
C CYS A 229 7.52 -13.62 40.97
N THR A 230 7.69 -14.93 41.12
CA THR A 230 8.70 -15.72 40.38
C THR A 230 8.41 -15.86 38.89
N MET A 231 7.16 -15.67 38.44
CA MET A 231 6.83 -15.66 37.01
C MET A 231 7.10 -14.30 36.35
N ILE A 232 7.26 -13.25 37.14
CA ILE A 232 7.39 -11.86 36.65
C ILE A 232 8.83 -11.36 36.71
N PHE A 233 9.60 -11.81 37.71
CA PHE A 233 11.00 -11.44 37.97
C PHE A 233 11.93 -12.61 37.64
#